data_AF-A0A832CLX0-F1
#
_entry.id   AF-A0A832CLX0-F1
#
_cell.length_a   1.000
_cell.length_b   1.000
_cell.length_c   1.000
_cell.angle_alpha   90.00
_cell.angle_beta   90.00
_cell.angle_gamma   90.00
#
_symmetry.space_group_name_H-M   'P 1'
#
loop_
_entity.id
_entity.type
_entity.pdbx_description
1 polymer ?
#
loop_
_entity_poly.entity_id
_entity_poly.type
_entity_poly.pdbx_seq_one_letter_code
_entity_poly.pdbx_strand_id
1 'polypeptide(L)' 'WPRELNVGALGAKPNARQVNGTTFLLPEEVDAVEALSRQGVVVYFQMVPGTQRQDWAQVRTRFL' A
#
# COMPACT_ATOMS: atom_id res chain seq x y z
N TRP A 1 17.87 -6.57 -6.16
CA TRP A 1 16.83 -5.65 -5.65
C TRP A 1 15.76 -6.46 -4.92
N PRO A 2 15.21 -5.97 -3.80
CA PRO A 2 14.14 -6.65 -3.08
C PRO A 2 12.93 -6.82 -4.01
N ARG A 3 12.29 -8.00 -3.96
CA ARG A 3 11.15 -8.34 -4.82
C ARG A 3 9.81 -7.93 -4.22
N GLU A 4 9.76 -7.68 -2.91
CA GLU A 4 8.53 -7.35 -2.20
C GLU A 4 8.75 -6.23 -1.18
N LEU A 5 7.70 -5.45 -0.94
CA LEU A 5 7.64 -4.40 0.07
C LEU A 5 6.36 -4.58 0.90
N ASN A 6 6.52 -4.84 2.20
CA ASN A 6 5.43 -4.77 3.16
C ASN A 6 5.23 -3.33 3.65
N VAL A 7 4.00 -2.87 3.64
CA VAL A 7 3.57 -1.65 4.33
C VAL A 7 2.74 -2.08 5.54
N GLY A 8 3.25 -1.74 6.73
CA GLY A 8 2.56 -1.95 8.00
C GLY A 8 1.44 -0.93 8.21
N ALA A 9 1.35 -0.37 9.43
CA ALA A 9 0.38 0.67 9.71
C ALA A 9 0.88 2.05 9.25
N LEU A 10 0.01 2.81 8.59
CA LEU A 10 0.21 4.22 8.29
C LEU A 10 -1.05 4.95 8.75
N GLY A 11 -0.92 5.80 9.77
CA GLY A 11 -2.05 6.48 10.38
C GLY A 11 -2.73 7.47 9.43
N ALA A 12 -4.02 7.73 9.68
CA ALA A 12 -4.78 8.71 8.93
C ALA A 12 -4.19 10.13 9.09
N LYS A 13 -4.11 10.85 7.97
CA LYS A 13 -3.72 12.27 7.88
C LYS A 13 -4.74 13.00 7.00
N PRO A 14 -4.82 14.34 7.07
CA PRO A 14 -5.60 15.10 6.10
C PRO A 14 -5.25 14.69 4.66
N ASN A 15 -6.27 14.49 3.82
CA ASN A 15 -6.15 14.07 2.42
C ASN A 15 -5.63 12.64 2.18
N ALA A 16 -5.35 11.87 3.23
CA ALA A 16 -5.02 10.46 3.07
C ALA A 16 -6.28 9.63 2.78
N ARG A 17 -6.15 8.66 1.88
CA ARG A 17 -7.22 7.73 1.49
C ARG A 17 -6.94 6.36 2.09
N GLN A 18 -8.00 5.71 2.57
CA GLN A 18 -7.88 4.43 3.27
C GLN A 18 -7.58 3.28 2.31
N VAL A 19 -6.56 2.48 2.64
CA VAL A 19 -6.26 1.20 1.97
C VAL A 19 -6.97 0.06 2.71
N ASN A 20 -6.74 -0.03 4.02
CA ASN A 20 -7.35 -1.02 4.94
C ASN A 20 -7.55 -0.39 6.33
N GLY A 21 -7.96 -1.19 7.32
CA GLY A 21 -8.28 -0.70 8.68
C GLY A 21 -7.16 0.06 9.39
N THR A 22 -5.89 -0.13 9.01
CA THR A 22 -4.72 0.44 9.70
C THR A 22 -3.80 1.24 8.80
N THR A 23 -4.11 1.35 7.50
CA THR A 23 -3.24 1.98 6.50
C THR A 23 -4.02 2.98 5.68
N PHE A 24 -3.48 4.20 5.64
CA PHE A 24 -3.97 5.32 4.85
C PHE A 24 -2.78 5.87 4.05
N LEU A 25 -3.02 6.23 2.79
CA LEU A 25 -1.99 6.77 1.89
C LEU A 25 -2.36 8.17 1.45
N LEU A 26 -1.37 9.07 1.54
CA LEU A 26 -1.41 10.37 0.88
C LEU A 26 -1.27 10.21 -0.65
N PRO A 27 -1.67 11.21 -1.46
CA PRO A 27 -1.54 11.15 -2.91
C PRO A 27 -0.11 10.83 -3.39
N GLU A 28 0.89 11.46 -2.83
CA GLU A 28 2.30 11.21 -3.17
C GLU A 28 2.78 9.80 -2.77
N GLU A 29 2.20 9.22 -1.72
CA GLU A 29 2.50 7.85 -1.29
C GLU A 29 1.85 6.83 -2.24
N VAL A 30 0.66 7.12 -2.76
CA VAL A 30 0.02 6.34 -3.83
C VAL A 30 0.91 6.32 -5.07
N ASP A 31 1.43 7.47 -5.49
CA ASP A 31 2.30 7.57 -6.66
C ASP A 31 3.59 6.77 -6.47
N ALA A 32 4.19 6.82 -5.28
CA ALA A 32 5.39 6.06 -4.95
C ALA A 32 5.14 4.54 -4.97
N VAL A 33 4.03 4.08 -4.40
CA VAL A 33 3.64 2.66 -4.40
C VAL A 33 3.38 2.15 -5.83
N GLU A 34 2.68 2.95 -6.65
CA GLU A 34 2.42 2.61 -8.05
C GLU A 34 3.73 2.55 -8.87
N ALA A 35 4.64 3.51 -8.66
CA ALA A 35 5.94 3.52 -9.33
C ALA A 35 6.77 2.26 -9.01
N LEU A 36 6.81 1.85 -7.73
CA LEU A 36 7.47 0.61 -7.31
C LEU A 36 6.81 -0.63 -7.93
N SER A 37 5.48 -0.66 -7.97
CA SER A 37 4.74 -1.75 -8.60
C SER A 37 5.04 -1.88 -10.09
N ARG A 38 5.16 -0.77 -10.81
CA ARG A 38 5.56 -0.74 -12.23
C ARG A 38 6.99 -1.22 -12.47
N GLN A 39 7.86 -1.10 -11.47
CA GLN A 39 9.23 -1.65 -11.49
C GLN A 39 9.28 -3.14 -11.15
N GLY A 40 8.14 -3.79 -10.93
CA GLY A 40 8.03 -5.22 -10.62
C GLY A 40 8.18 -5.55 -9.14
N VAL A 41 8.14 -4.56 -8.24
CA VAL A 41 8.11 -4.80 -6.79
C VAL A 41 6.68 -5.16 -6.37
N VAL A 42 6.51 -6.26 -5.65
CA VAL A 42 5.22 -6.64 -5.08
C VAL A 42 5.00 -5.84 -3.80
N VAL A 43 4.14 -4.82 -3.87
CA VAL A 43 3.75 -4.03 -2.69
C VAL A 43 2.49 -4.62 -2.07
N TYR A 44 2.52 -4.86 -0.76
CA TYR A 44 1.40 -5.39 -0.01
C TYR A 44 1.27 -4.75 1.37
N PHE A 45 0.07 -4.85 1.94
CA PHE A 45 -0.29 -4.26 3.23
C PHE A 45 -0.60 -5.38 4.22
N GLN A 46 0.21 -5.50 5.28
CA GLN A 46 0.02 -6.48 6.33
C GLN A 46 0.66 -6.01 7.64
N MET A 47 -0.15 -5.89 8.70
CA MET A 47 0.34 -5.41 10.00
C MET A 47 1.16 -6.46 10.74
N VAL A 48 0.72 -7.71 10.74
CA VAL A 48 1.38 -8.83 11.44
C VAL A 48 1.36 -10.06 10.55
N PRO A 49 2.41 -10.90 10.52
CA PRO A 49 2.39 -12.17 9.79
C PRO A 49 1.17 -13.02 10.16
N GLY A 50 0.54 -13.65 9.17
CA GLY A 50 -0.66 -14.48 9.36
C GLY A 50 -1.99 -13.71 9.42
N THR A 51 -1.96 -12.38 9.50
CA THR A 51 -3.17 -11.56 9.31
C THR A 51 -3.46 -11.35 7.83
N GLN A 52 -4.62 -10.78 7.51
CA GLN A 52 -5.01 -10.50 6.12
C GLN A 52 -3.94 -9.67 5.41
N ARG A 53 -3.41 -10.22 4.32
CA ARG A 53 -2.56 -9.52 3.35
C ARG A 53 -3.46 -8.93 2.27
N GLN A 54 -3.19 -7.69 1.91
CA GLN A 54 -3.87 -7.02 0.80
C GLN A 54 -2.81 -6.52 -0.17
N ASP A 55 -2.85 -6.97 -1.43
CA ASP A 55 -1.85 -6.56 -2.42
C ASP A 55 -2.24 -5.24 -3.08
N TRP A 56 -1.27 -4.38 -3.41
CA TRP A 56 -1.53 -3.12 -4.11
C TRP A 56 -2.29 -3.34 -5.42
N ALA A 57 -1.94 -4.38 -6.17
CA ALA A 57 -2.59 -4.74 -7.42
C ALA A 57 -4.12 -4.93 -7.29
N GLN A 58 -4.60 -5.37 -6.11
CA GLN A 58 -6.02 -5.62 -5.84
C GLN A 58 -6.78 -4.33 -5.51
N VAL A 59 -6.09 -3.27 -5.06
CA VAL A 59 -6.73 -2.08 -4.47
C VAL A 59 -6.39 -0.77 -5.15
N ARG A 60 -5.39 -0.74 -6.04
CA ARG A 60 -4.98 0.46 -6.78
C ARG A 60 -6.11 1.14 -7.55
N THR A 61 -7.11 0.40 -8.01
CA THR A 61 -8.29 0.94 -8.71
C THR A 61 -9.15 1.83 -7.83
N ARG A 62 -9.03 1.72 -6.50
CA ARG A 62 -9.69 2.62 -5.54
C ARG A 62 -9.00 3.97 -5.45
N PHE A 63 -7.82 4.14 -6.06
CA PHE A 63 -6.99 5.33 -5.99
C PHE A 63 -6.85 6.07 -7.33
N LEU A 64 -7.11 5.38 -8.44
CA LEU A 64 -7.19 5.92 -9.80
C LEU A 64 -8.51 6.64 -10.08
#